data_AF-A0A0X3TDU7-F1
#
_entry.id   AF-A0A0X3TDU7-F1
#
_cell.length_a   1.000
_cell.length_b   1.000
_cell.length_c   1.000
_cell.angle_alpha   90.00
_cell.angle_beta   90.00
_cell.angle_gamma   90.00
#
_symmetry.space_group_name_H-M   'P 1'
#
loop_
_entity.id
_entity.type
_entity.pdbx_description
1 polymer ?
#
loop_
_entity_poly.entity_id
_entity_poly.type
_entity_poly.pdbx_seq_one_letter_code
_entity_poly.pdbx_strand_id
1 'polypeptide(L)'
;MKRIWLILLAPLLVMAWLVWALKYIWAIIFDPDHAWVLAMSKDQLANAAFNGDPDETISSRAGRHNLGDKDQECWSKILCWLLNHIEKDHCELARRAFLKITKSKRF
;
A
#
# COMPACT_ATOMS: atom_id res chain seq x y z
N MET A 1 -21.07 5.73 22.35
CA MET A 1 -19.79 5.94 23.05
C MET A 1 -18.57 5.83 22.13
N LYS A 2 -18.38 4.76 21.33
CA LYS A 2 -17.23 4.62 20.40
C LYS A 2 -16.99 5.83 19.48
N ARG A 3 -18.05 6.44 18.95
CA ARG A 3 -17.97 7.61 18.06
C ARG A 3 -17.29 8.83 18.71
N ILE A 4 -17.56 9.09 19.98
CA ILE A 4 -16.97 10.23 20.71
C ILE A 4 -15.47 10.01 20.89
N TRP A 5 -15.05 8.79 21.24
CA TRP A 5 -13.64 8.42 21.33
C TRP A 5 -12.90 8.58 19.99
N LEU A 6 -13.52 8.20 18.87
CA LEU A 6 -12.94 8.40 17.54
C LEU A 6 -12.79 9.89 17.19
N ILE A 7 -13.75 10.73 17.58
CA ILE A 7 -13.67 12.18 17.39
C ILE A 7 -12.53 12.77 18.25
N LEU A 8 -12.39 12.34 19.50
CA LEU A 8 -11.30 12.78 20.38
C LEU A 8 -9.92 12.31 19.91
N LEU A 9 -9.86 11.19 19.18
CA LEU A 9 -8.63 10.68 18.57
C LEU A 9 -8.22 11.49 17.32
N ALA A 10 -9.16 12.13 16.62
CA ALA A 10 -8.90 12.88 15.39
C ALA A 10 -7.74 13.90 15.48
N PRO A 11 -7.62 14.77 16.51
CA PRO A 11 -6.48 15.69 16.62
C PRO A 11 -5.13 14.95 16.72
N LEU A 12 -5.08 13.80 17.39
CA LEU A 12 -3.86 13.00 17.47
C LEU A 12 -3.46 12.44 16.10
N LEU A 13 -4.43 11.99 15.29
CA LEU A 13 -4.18 11.51 13.92
C LEU A 13 -3.67 12.62 13.00
N VAL A 14 -4.22 13.84 13.12
CA VAL A 14 -3.74 15.01 12.37
C VAL A 14 -2.30 15.35 12.77
N MET A 15 -1.99 15.35 14.07
CA MET A 15 -0.61 15.58 14.53
C MET A 15 0.35 14.50 14.01
N ALA A 16 -0.04 13.23 14.05
CA ALA A 16 0.76 12.14 13.49
C ALA A 16 1.04 12.35 11.98
N TRP A 17 0.05 12.82 11.22
CA TRP A 17 0.21 13.15 9.80
C TRP A 17 1.23 14.27 9.57
N LEU A 18 1.20 15.32 10.39
CA LEU A 18 2.16 16.42 10.32
C LEU A 18 3.59 15.96 10.65
N VAL A 19 3.75 15.18 11.72
CA VAL A 19 5.06 14.61 12.12
C VAL A 19 5.60 13.72 11.02
N TRP A 20 4.78 12.84 10.45
CA TRP A 20 5.15 11.99 9.32
C TRP A 20 5.63 12.82 8.12
N ALA A 21 4.90 13.89 7.74
CA ALA A 21 5.26 14.72 6.59
C ALA A 21 6.61 15.42 6.78
N LEU A 22 6.85 16.00 7.96
CA LEU A 22 8.13 16.61 8.29
C LEU A 22 9.27 15.59 8.28
N LYS A 23 9.04 14.40 8.84
CA LYS A 23 10.04 13.33 8.86
C LYS A 23 10.32 12.76 7.48
N TYR A 24 9.33 12.64 6.62
CA TYR A 24 9.50 12.18 5.25
C TYR A 24 10.38 13.15 4.44
N ILE A 25 10.11 14.46 4.52
CA ILE A 25 10.93 15.49 3.85
C ILE A 25 12.38 15.44 4.33
N TRP A 26 12.58 15.31 5.64
CA TRP A 26 13.92 15.18 6.22
C TRP A 26 14.61 13.88 5.75
N ALA A 27 13.90 12.75 5.77
CA ALA A 27 14.44 11.45 5.41
C ALA A 27 14.87 11.38 3.93
N ILE A 28 14.17 12.06 3.00
CA ILE A 28 14.59 12.14 1.60
C ILE A 28 16.05 12.60 1.44
N ILE A 29 16.51 13.50 2.32
CA ILE A 29 17.86 14.08 2.25
C ILE A 29 18.86 13.25 3.06
N PHE A 30 18.48 12.79 4.25
CA PHE A 30 19.42 12.24 5.22
C PHE A 30 19.37 10.72 5.38
N ASP A 31 18.25 10.07 5.03
CA ASP A 31 18.04 8.63 5.19
C ASP A 31 17.00 8.10 4.16
N PRO A 32 17.44 7.83 2.92
CA PRO A 32 16.55 7.40 1.85
C PRO A 32 15.83 6.07 2.13
N ASP A 33 16.50 5.15 2.84
CA ASP A 33 15.90 3.85 3.21
C ASP A 33 14.74 4.07 4.18
N HIS A 34 14.91 4.96 5.16
CA HIS A 34 13.82 5.33 6.06
C HIS A 34 12.69 6.08 5.33
N ALA A 35 13.03 6.94 4.35
CA ALA A 35 12.03 7.59 3.50
C ALA A 35 11.17 6.56 2.77
N TRP A 36 11.78 5.49 2.24
CA TRP A 36 11.05 4.40 1.59
C TRP A 36 10.09 3.68 2.54
N VAL A 37 10.52 3.37 3.77
CA VAL A 37 9.65 2.77 4.81
C VAL A 37 8.46 3.69 5.14
N LEU A 38 8.70 4.99 5.25
CA LEU A 38 7.64 5.98 5.48
C LEU A 38 6.66 6.07 4.30
N ALA A 39 7.13 5.93 3.07
CA ALA A 39 6.28 5.86 1.88
C ALA A 39 5.41 4.58 1.88
N MET A 40 5.99 3.42 2.21
CA MET A 40 5.25 2.16 2.31
C MET A 40 4.14 2.21 3.37
N SER A 41 4.43 2.74 4.56
CA SER A 41 3.41 2.88 5.61
C SER A 41 2.27 3.83 5.21
N LYS A 42 2.56 4.85 4.38
CA LYS A 42 1.54 5.73 3.81
C LYS A 42 0.64 5.02 2.82
N ASP A 43 1.22 4.14 2.01
CA ASP A 43 0.46 3.32 1.06
C ASP A 43 -0.47 2.32 1.77
N GLN A 44 0.01 1.67 2.84
CA GLN A 44 -0.83 0.81 3.69
C GLN A 44 -1.99 1.57 4.33
N LEU A 45 -1.72 2.78 4.85
CA LEU A 45 -2.77 3.66 5.38
C LEU A 45 -3.80 4.01 4.31
N ALA A 46 -3.36 4.31 3.09
CA ALA A 46 -4.25 4.59 1.98
C ALA A 46 -5.08 3.34 1.62
N ASN A 47 -4.48 2.15 1.59
CA ASN A 47 -5.21 0.90 1.34
C ASN A 47 -6.30 0.68 2.39
N ALA A 48 -5.97 0.82 3.68
CA ALA A 48 -6.92 0.72 4.79
C ALA A 48 -8.07 1.74 4.66
N ALA A 49 -7.75 2.98 4.26
CA ALA A 49 -8.75 4.02 4.03
C ALA A 49 -9.69 3.69 2.85
N PHE A 50 -9.20 2.97 1.85
CA PHE A 50 -10.00 2.42 0.74
C PHE A 50 -10.56 1.01 1.03
N ASN A 51 -10.85 0.72 2.31
CA ASN A 51 -11.42 -0.53 2.80
C ASN A 51 -10.58 -1.79 2.47
N GLY A 52 -9.29 -1.63 2.22
CA GLY A 52 -8.34 -2.73 2.08
C GLY A 52 -7.80 -3.20 3.43
N ASP A 53 -6.98 -4.25 3.39
CA ASP A 53 -6.29 -4.76 4.57
C ASP A 53 -5.22 -3.75 5.06
N PRO A 54 -5.19 -3.38 6.36
CA PRO A 54 -4.25 -2.40 6.90
C PRO A 54 -2.77 -2.83 6.83
N ASP A 55 -2.48 -4.12 6.74
CA ASP A 55 -1.11 -4.61 6.61
C ASP A 55 -0.70 -4.82 5.13
N GLU A 56 -1.61 -4.52 4.20
CA GLU A 56 -1.40 -4.65 2.76
C GLU A 56 -1.21 -3.30 2.05
N THR A 57 -0.29 -3.26 1.07
CA THR A 57 -0.08 -2.13 0.16
C THR A 57 -1.11 -2.12 -0.98
N ILE A 58 -1.47 -0.93 -1.49
CA ILE A 58 -2.43 -0.80 -2.60
C ILE A 58 -1.90 -1.52 -3.85
N SER A 59 -0.59 -1.45 -4.09
CA SER A 59 0.07 -2.12 -5.21
C SER A 59 -0.01 -3.65 -5.11
N SER A 60 0.16 -4.23 -3.91
CA SER A 60 0.00 -5.67 -3.68
C SER A 60 -1.45 -6.11 -3.90
N ARG A 61 -2.40 -5.32 -3.39
CA ARG A 61 -3.84 -5.54 -3.61
C ARG A 61 -4.18 -5.55 -5.10
N ALA A 62 -3.71 -4.57 -5.85
CA ALA A 62 -3.90 -4.49 -7.30
C ALA A 62 -3.28 -5.69 -8.05
N GLY A 63 -2.12 -6.17 -7.59
CA GLY A 63 -1.49 -7.39 -8.10
C GLY A 63 -2.37 -8.64 -7.92
N ARG A 64 -2.99 -8.81 -6.74
CA ARG A 64 -3.91 -9.94 -6.48
C ARG A 64 -5.19 -9.89 -7.30
N HIS A 65 -5.75 -8.71 -7.53
CA HIS A 65 -6.98 -8.56 -8.35
C HIS A 65 -6.76 -8.94 -9.82
N ASN A 66 -5.53 -8.76 -10.31
CA ASN A 66 -5.14 -9.25 -11.62
C ASN A 66 -4.91 -10.78 -11.66
N LEU A 67 -4.84 -11.48 -10.52
CA LEU A 67 -4.63 -12.93 -10.44
C LEU A 67 -5.92 -13.77 -10.49
N GLY A 68 -7.10 -13.14 -10.54
CA GLY A 68 -8.38 -13.84 -10.71
C GLY A 68 -9.38 -13.69 -9.57
N ASP A 69 -9.17 -12.76 -8.63
CA ASP A 69 -10.26 -12.34 -7.75
C ASP A 69 -11.31 -11.57 -8.56
N LYS A 70 -12.58 -11.98 -8.39
CA LYS A 70 -13.71 -11.60 -9.27
C LYS A 70 -14.15 -10.13 -9.13
N ASP A 71 -13.73 -9.44 -8.07
CA ASP A 71 -14.13 -8.06 -7.79
C ASP A 71 -13.06 -7.07 -8.25
N GLN A 72 -12.79 -7.02 -9.56
CA GLN A 72 -11.87 -6.03 -10.12
C GLN A 72 -12.43 -4.61 -9.96
N GLU A 73 -12.00 -3.91 -8.92
CA GLU A 73 -12.24 -2.47 -8.81
C GLU A 73 -11.52 -1.75 -9.96
N CYS A 74 -12.23 -0.89 -10.70
CA CYS A 74 -11.74 -0.24 -11.92
C CYS A 74 -10.40 0.50 -11.73
N TRP A 75 -10.11 0.99 -10.52
CA TRP A 75 -8.87 1.67 -10.20
C TRP A 75 -7.64 0.74 -10.23
N SER A 76 -7.81 -0.56 -9.97
CA SER A 76 -6.70 -1.53 -9.95
C SER A 76 -6.03 -1.66 -11.32
N LYS A 77 -6.80 -1.54 -12.41
CA LYS A 77 -6.28 -1.53 -13.78
C LYS A 77 -5.50 -0.27 -14.09
N ILE A 78 -6.01 0.89 -13.66
CA ILE A 78 -5.34 2.18 -13.84
C ILE A 78 -4.01 2.19 -13.06
N LEU A 79 -4.02 1.67 -11.84
CA LEU A 79 -2.83 1.59 -11.02
C LEU A 79 -1.80 0.62 -11.58
N CYS A 80 -2.19 -0.58 -12.02
CA CYS A 80 -1.24 -1.49 -12.66
C CYS A 80 -0.73 -0.94 -14.00
N TRP A 81 -1.53 -0.19 -14.75
CA TRP A 81 -1.04 0.51 -15.95
C TRP A 81 0.04 1.54 -15.59
N LEU A 82 -0.20 2.35 -14.55
CA LEU A 82 0.75 3.35 -14.07
C LEU A 82 2.04 2.69 -13.55
N LEU A 83 1.92 1.65 -12.73
CA LEU A 83 3.06 0.92 -12.17
C LEU A 83 3.88 0.22 -13.26
N ASN A 84 3.23 -0.37 -14.26
CA ASN A 84 3.91 -0.95 -15.42
C ASN A 84 4.66 0.08 -16.27
N HIS A 85 4.29 1.37 -16.18
CA HIS A 85 5.00 2.45 -16.85
C HIS A 85 6.28 2.87 -16.11
N ILE A 86 6.27 2.79 -14.78
CA ILE A 86 7.44 3.07 -13.93
C ILE A 86 8.42 1.89 -13.99
N GLU A 87 7.92 0.67 -13.82
CA GLU A 87 8.70 -0.57 -13.89
C GLU A 87 7.99 -1.55 -14.81
N LYS A 88 8.61 -1.88 -15.96
CA LYS A 88 8.01 -2.78 -16.95
C LYS A 88 7.67 -4.13 -16.29
N ASP A 89 6.43 -4.58 -16.49
CA ASP A 89 5.89 -5.85 -16.02
C ASP A 89 5.86 -6.06 -14.50
N HIS A 90 5.81 -4.97 -13.71
CA HIS A 90 5.74 -4.99 -12.25
C HIS A 90 4.64 -5.93 -11.71
N CYS A 91 3.41 -5.82 -12.24
CA CYS A 91 2.29 -6.66 -11.80
C CYS A 91 2.43 -8.13 -12.26
N GLU A 92 3.16 -8.42 -13.35
CA GLU A 92 3.38 -9.79 -13.83
C GLU A 92 4.49 -10.52 -13.06
N LEU A 93 5.57 -9.81 -12.71
CA LEU A 93 6.66 -10.33 -11.89
C LEU A 93 6.16 -10.71 -10.48
N ALA A 94 5.35 -9.83 -9.87
CA ALA A 94 4.70 -10.12 -8.60
C ALA A 94 3.82 -11.39 -8.68
N ARG A 95 3.05 -11.53 -9.77
CA ARG A 95 2.26 -12.75 -10.07
C ARG A 95 3.15 -14.00 -10.14
N ARG A 96 4.24 -13.97 -10.90
CA ARG A 96 5.13 -15.13 -11.07
C ARG A 96 5.80 -15.53 -9.75
N ALA A 97 6.24 -14.55 -8.95
CA ALA A 97 6.81 -14.80 -7.63
C ALA A 97 5.79 -15.47 -6.69
N PHE A 98 4.56 -14.96 -6.65
CA PHE A 98 3.48 -15.52 -5.83
C PHE A 98 3.09 -16.95 -6.25
N LEU A 99 3.00 -17.21 -7.56
CA LEU A 99 2.74 -18.56 -8.10
C LEU A 99 3.86 -19.54 -7.74
N LYS A 100 5.12 -19.09 -7.73
CA LYS A 100 6.25 -19.93 -7.34
C LYS A 100 6.18 -20.34 -5.86
N ILE A 101 5.80 -19.40 -4.98
CA ILE A 101 5.62 -19.67 -3.54
C ILE A 101 4.44 -20.60 -3.28
N THR A 102 3.29 -20.35 -3.90
CA THR A 102 2.09 -21.18 -3.72
C THR A 102 2.25 -22.59 -4.29
N LYS A 103 2.96 -22.74 -5.41
CA LYS A 103 3.30 -24.05 -5.98
C LYS A 103 4.32 -24.80 -5.12
N SER A 104 5.25 -24.09 -4.46
CA SER A 104 6.22 -24.66 -3.52
C SER A 104 5.59 -25.15 -2.21
N LYS A 105 4.50 -24.53 -1.73
CA LYS A 105 3.78 -24.96 -0.50
C LYS A 105 2.79 -26.11 -0.74
N ARG A 106 2.67 -26.60 -1.98
CA ARG A 106 1.72 -27.66 -2.38
C ARG A 106 2.40 -29.04 -2.55
N PHE A 107 3.67 -29.16 -2.14
CA PHE A 107 4.42 -30.41 -2.02
C PHE A 107 4.86 -30.62 -0.58
#